data_AF-A0A084SQY4-F1
#
_entry.id   AF-A0A084SQY4-F1
#
_cell.length_a   1.000
_cell.length_b   1.000
_cell.length_c   1.000
_cell.angle_alpha   90.00
_cell.angle_beta   90.00
_cell.angle_gamma   90.00
#
_symmetry.space_group_name_H-M   'P 1'
#
loop_
_entity.id
_entity.type
_entity.pdbx_description
1 polymer ?
#
loop_
_entity_poly.entity_id
_entity_poly.type
_entity_poly.pdbx_seq_one_letter_code
_entity_poly.pdbx_strand_id
1 'polypeptide(L)'
;MLRLTKAQIDGMILYDESSFVAFVAKHIQEESPDLVLGLPFDSLRDMVVAGLKRARGHGLRTPENLTAFVSIMFEIAPNFDEHPAIAKVLRDSSIPIDERMDALFTKLPPSAWEQAERCYDPEAWYSETGDIHLS
;
A
#
# COMPACT_ATOMS: atom_id res chain seq x y z
N MET A 1 12.42 -19.01 -29.67
CA MET A 1 11.13 -18.55 -29.14
C MET A 1 11.28 -18.30 -27.65
N LEU A 2 11.09 -17.06 -27.19
CA LEU A 2 11.03 -16.78 -25.74
C LEU A 2 9.69 -17.27 -25.18
N ARG A 3 9.72 -18.15 -24.18
CA ARG A 3 8.57 -18.47 -23.32
C ARG A 3 8.79 -17.73 -22.01
N LEU A 4 8.08 -16.62 -21.80
CA LEU A 4 8.05 -15.91 -20.52
C LEU A 4 7.04 -16.60 -19.60
N THR A 5 7.49 -17.10 -18.44
CA THR A 5 6.63 -17.68 -17.41
C THR A 5 6.08 -16.60 -16.49
N LYS A 6 4.98 -16.87 -15.77
CA LYS A 6 4.40 -15.93 -14.80
C LYS A 6 5.44 -15.44 -13.79
N ALA A 7 6.25 -16.33 -13.23
CA ALA A 7 7.35 -15.98 -12.32
C ALA A 7 8.45 -15.09 -12.95
N GLN A 8 8.69 -15.20 -14.26
CA GLN A 8 9.64 -14.31 -14.97
C GLN A 8 9.04 -12.93 -15.22
N ILE A 9 7.72 -12.85 -15.44
CA ILE A 9 6.98 -11.59 -15.58
C ILE A 9 6.89 -10.91 -14.21
N ASP A 10 6.54 -11.64 -13.16
CA ASP A 10 6.50 -11.15 -11.78
C ASP A 10 7.88 -10.63 -11.36
N GLY A 11 8.94 -11.37 -11.68
CA GLY A 11 10.32 -10.93 -11.49
C GLY A 11 10.67 -9.67 -12.29
N MET A 12 10.25 -9.56 -13.56
CA MET A 12 10.53 -8.37 -14.38
C MET A 12 9.76 -7.13 -13.90
N ILE A 13 8.48 -7.28 -13.52
CA ILE A 13 7.67 -6.20 -12.94
C ILE A 13 8.31 -5.72 -11.64
N LEU A 14 8.88 -6.62 -10.84
CA LEU A 14 9.63 -6.29 -9.62
C LEU A 14 10.91 -5.48 -9.83
N TYR A 15 11.57 -5.60 -10.99
CA TYR A 15 12.83 -4.88 -11.28
C TYR A 15 12.61 -3.53 -11.98
N ASP A 16 11.44 -3.29 -12.56
CA ASP A 16 11.05 -1.99 -13.09
C ASP A 16 9.98 -1.34 -12.20
N GLU A 17 10.43 -0.43 -11.34
CA GLU A 17 9.58 0.33 -10.40
C GLU A 17 8.37 0.96 -11.11
N SER A 18 8.55 1.46 -12.34
CA SER A 18 7.47 2.09 -13.10
C SER A 18 6.39 1.09 -13.51
N SER A 19 6.80 -0.10 -13.94
CA SER A 19 5.89 -1.21 -14.27
C SER A 19 5.15 -1.72 -13.03
N PHE A 20 5.82 -1.81 -11.88
CA PHE A 20 5.16 -2.22 -10.63
C PHE A 20 4.16 -1.18 -10.13
N VAL A 21 4.51 0.10 -10.16
CA VAL A 21 3.58 1.20 -9.84
C VAL A 21 2.35 1.14 -10.76
N ALA A 22 2.55 0.96 -12.07
CA ALA A 22 1.45 0.85 -13.03
C ALA A 22 0.57 -0.39 -12.76
N PHE A 23 1.19 -1.51 -12.37
CA PHE A 23 0.47 -2.71 -11.97
C PHE A 23 -0.41 -2.46 -10.73
N VAL A 24 0.13 -1.87 -9.68
CA VAL A 24 -0.62 -1.58 -8.44
C VAL A 24 -1.73 -0.57 -8.69
N ALA A 25 -1.46 0.51 -9.44
CA ALA A 25 -2.47 1.49 -9.81
C ALA A 25 -3.63 0.86 -10.60
N LYS A 26 -3.30 -0.04 -11.54
CA LYS A 26 -4.30 -0.78 -12.30
C LYS A 26 -5.10 -1.72 -11.39
N HIS A 27 -4.45 -2.45 -10.49
CA HIS A 27 -5.12 -3.32 -9.53
C HIS A 27 -6.15 -2.56 -8.69
N ILE A 28 -5.80 -1.37 -8.17
CA ILE A 28 -6.70 -0.52 -7.40
C ILE A 28 -7.90 -0.05 -8.25
N GLN A 29 -7.66 0.34 -9.50
CA GLN A 29 -8.75 0.71 -10.42
C GLN A 29 -9.71 -0.44 -10.71
N GLU A 30 -9.20 -1.67 -10.83
CA GLU A 30 -9.99 -2.85 -11.16
C GLU A 30 -10.79 -3.37 -9.95
N GLU A 31 -10.17 -3.43 -8.77
CA GLU A 31 -10.81 -3.97 -7.56
C GLU A 31 -11.67 -2.94 -6.81
N SER A 32 -11.35 -1.64 -6.94
CA SER A 32 -12.02 -0.55 -6.20
C SER A 32 -12.24 0.70 -7.07
N PRO A 33 -12.99 0.58 -8.17
CA PRO A 33 -13.21 1.68 -9.10
C PRO A 33 -13.85 2.91 -8.45
N ASP A 34 -14.72 2.71 -7.46
CA ASP A 34 -15.43 3.79 -6.78
C ASP A 34 -14.50 4.64 -5.90
N LEU A 35 -13.43 4.05 -5.34
CA LEU A 35 -12.46 4.78 -4.48
C LEU A 35 -11.55 5.71 -5.27
N VAL A 36 -11.38 5.45 -6.57
CA VAL A 36 -10.52 6.23 -7.46
C VAL A 36 -11.31 6.99 -8.53
N LEU A 37 -12.64 6.98 -8.43
CA LEU A 37 -13.51 7.65 -9.37
C LEU A 37 -13.24 9.16 -9.37
N GLY A 38 -12.90 9.71 -10.53
CA GLY A 38 -12.61 11.14 -10.69
C GLY A 38 -11.18 11.55 -10.33
N LEU A 39 -10.32 10.61 -9.87
CA LEU A 39 -8.90 10.90 -9.71
C LEU A 39 -8.20 10.93 -11.08
N PRO A 40 -7.38 11.95 -11.38
CA PRO A 40 -6.48 11.92 -12.51
C PRO A 40 -5.52 10.73 -12.40
N PHE A 41 -5.18 10.13 -13.55
CA PHE A 41 -4.29 8.97 -13.60
C PHE A 41 -2.92 9.25 -12.94
N ASP A 42 -2.36 10.45 -13.16
CA ASP A 42 -1.10 10.85 -12.55
C ASP A 42 -1.22 10.95 -11.02
N SER A 43 -2.33 11.47 -10.49
CA SER A 43 -2.54 11.54 -9.03
C SER A 43 -2.63 10.16 -8.40
N LEU A 44 -3.35 9.22 -9.02
CA LEU A 44 -3.40 7.84 -8.53
C LEU A 44 -2.00 7.21 -8.51
N ARG A 45 -1.21 7.43 -9.57
CA ARG A 45 0.16 6.93 -9.66
C ARG A 45 1.03 7.50 -8.53
N ASP A 46 0.93 8.79 -8.25
CA ASP A 46 1.70 9.45 -7.19
C ASP A 46 1.31 8.92 -5.80
N MET A 47 0.01 8.71 -5.56
CA MET A 47 -0.50 8.08 -4.33
C MET A 47 0.02 6.64 -4.16
N VAL A 48 0.04 5.85 -5.24
CA VAL A 48 0.62 4.50 -5.24
C VAL A 48 2.11 4.54 -4.91
N VAL A 49 2.87 5.46 -5.50
CA VAL A 49 4.30 5.64 -5.18
C VAL A 49 4.51 5.96 -3.70
N ALA A 50 3.71 6.89 -3.15
CA ALA A 50 3.77 7.24 -1.74
C ALA A 50 3.45 6.04 -0.84
N GLY A 51 2.40 5.28 -1.17
CA GLY A 51 2.02 4.09 -0.42
C GLY A 51 3.07 2.98 -0.48
N LEU A 52 3.67 2.73 -1.65
CA LEU A 52 4.77 1.77 -1.81
C LEU A 52 6.00 2.17 -1.00
N LYS A 53 6.35 3.47 -0.99
CA LYS A 53 7.45 3.97 -0.16
C LYS A 53 7.17 3.74 1.33
N ARG A 54 5.95 4.05 1.78
CA ARG A 54 5.52 3.85 3.16
C ARG A 54 5.53 2.37 3.58
N ALA A 55 4.97 1.50 2.74
CA ALA A 55 5.00 0.04 2.94
C ALA A 55 6.43 -0.50 3.07
N ARG A 56 7.35 -0.01 2.23
CA ARG A 56 8.78 -0.35 2.31
C ARG A 56 9.44 0.17 3.59
N GLY A 57 8.96 1.29 4.14
CA GLY A 57 9.37 1.81 5.45
C GLY A 57 9.11 0.81 6.60
N HIS A 58 8.07 -0.01 6.48
CA HIS A 58 7.80 -1.11 7.43
C HIS A 58 8.63 -2.37 7.17
N GLY A 59 9.46 -2.39 6.12
CA GLY A 59 10.29 -3.53 5.76
C GLY A 59 9.63 -4.51 4.78
N LEU A 60 8.41 -4.23 4.30
CA LEU A 60 7.72 -5.08 3.32
C LEU A 60 8.46 -5.06 1.97
N ARG A 61 8.61 -6.22 1.33
CA ARG A 61 9.38 -6.35 0.08
C ARG A 61 8.69 -7.17 -1.00
N THR A 62 7.74 -8.03 -0.66
CA THR A 62 7.03 -8.86 -1.66
C THR A 62 5.95 -8.04 -2.38
N PRO A 63 5.70 -8.30 -3.68
CA PRO A 63 4.61 -7.65 -4.42
C PRO A 63 3.26 -7.75 -3.72
N GLU A 64 2.96 -8.92 -3.15
CA GLU A 64 1.71 -9.21 -2.47
C GLU A 64 1.52 -8.30 -1.25
N ASN A 65 2.53 -8.21 -0.38
CA ASN A 65 2.44 -7.38 0.83
C ASN A 65 2.44 -5.88 0.51
N LEU A 66 3.22 -5.47 -0.50
CA LEU A 66 3.24 -4.08 -0.95
C LEU A 66 1.88 -3.67 -1.52
N THR A 67 1.30 -4.51 -2.39
CA THR A 67 -0.02 -4.25 -2.98
C THR A 67 -1.10 -4.22 -1.91
N ALA A 68 -1.12 -5.22 -1.01
CA ALA A 68 -2.09 -5.28 0.08
C ALA A 68 -2.02 -4.03 1.00
N PHE A 69 -0.82 -3.57 1.34
CA PHE A 69 -0.65 -2.37 2.15
C PHE A 69 -1.24 -1.13 1.46
N VAL A 70 -0.93 -0.95 0.17
CA VAL A 70 -1.46 0.19 -0.59
C VAL A 70 -2.98 0.10 -0.75
N SER A 71 -3.55 -1.08 -1.01
CA SER A 71 -5.00 -1.26 -1.08
C SER A 71 -5.69 -0.83 0.22
N ILE A 72 -5.16 -1.21 1.38
CA ILE A 72 -5.70 -0.77 2.68
C ILE A 72 -5.61 0.76 2.85
N MET A 73 -4.57 1.41 2.34
CA MET A 73 -4.49 2.86 2.39
C MET A 73 -5.64 3.55 1.63
N PHE A 74 -6.07 2.98 0.50
CA PHE A 74 -7.23 3.48 -0.24
C PHE A 74 -8.56 3.13 0.44
N GLU A 75 -8.68 1.90 0.95
CA GLU A 75 -9.93 1.37 1.51
C GLU A 75 -10.26 1.90 2.90
N ILE A 76 -9.25 2.06 3.76
CA ILE A 76 -9.44 2.39 5.18
C ILE A 76 -8.98 3.81 5.46
N ALA A 77 -7.67 4.05 5.34
CA ALA A 77 -7.07 5.35 5.55
C ALA A 77 -5.60 5.34 5.12
N PRO A 78 -5.07 6.41 4.49
CA PRO A 78 -3.66 6.48 4.13
C PRO A 78 -2.69 6.38 5.30
N ASN A 79 -3.14 6.76 6.49
CA ASN A 79 -2.41 6.68 7.75
C ASN A 79 -2.83 5.50 8.64
N PHE A 80 -3.53 4.48 8.11
CA PHE A 80 -4.02 3.35 8.91
C PHE A 80 -2.91 2.69 9.75
N ASP A 81 -1.69 2.66 9.22
CA ASP A 81 -0.51 2.05 9.82
C ASP A 81 0.02 2.81 11.05
N GLU A 82 -0.47 4.03 11.30
CA GLU A 82 -0.18 4.81 12.51
C GLU A 82 -1.10 4.44 13.67
N HIS A 83 -2.23 3.77 13.41
CA HIS A 83 -3.12 3.32 14.46
C HIS A 83 -2.35 2.37 15.42
N PRO A 84 -2.37 2.60 16.75
CA PRO A 84 -1.46 1.93 17.67
C PRO A 84 -1.48 0.39 17.61
N ALA A 85 -2.66 -0.20 17.40
CA ALA A 85 -2.80 -1.65 17.30
C ALA A 85 -2.22 -2.22 15.99
N ILE A 86 -2.37 -1.49 14.88
CA ILE A 86 -1.86 -1.87 13.56
C ILE A 86 -0.34 -1.71 13.56
N ALA A 87 0.15 -0.55 14.00
CA ALA A 87 1.57 -0.26 14.15
C ALA A 87 2.29 -1.32 14.99
N LYS A 88 1.65 -1.80 16.06
CA LYS A 88 2.20 -2.84 16.94
C LYS A 88 2.44 -4.15 16.18
N VAL A 89 1.48 -4.59 15.36
CA VAL A 89 1.63 -5.82 14.55
C VAL A 89 2.68 -5.64 13.46
N LEU A 90 2.67 -4.50 12.76
CA LEU A 90 3.63 -4.20 11.70
C LEU A 90 5.08 -4.11 12.19
N ARG A 91 5.29 -3.79 13.47
CA ARG A 91 6.61 -3.67 14.11
C ARG A 91 7.01 -4.90 14.94
N ASP A 92 6.14 -5.90 15.05
CA ASP A 92 6.39 -7.09 15.88
C ASP A 92 7.48 -7.98 15.25
N SER A 93 8.68 -7.95 15.83
CA SER A 93 9.82 -8.75 15.37
C SER A 93 9.68 -10.25 15.61
N SER A 94 8.68 -10.69 16.41
CA SER A 94 8.37 -12.11 16.57
C SER A 94 7.58 -12.67 15.39
N ILE A 95 6.98 -11.81 14.56
CA ILE A 95 6.27 -12.18 13.34
C ILE A 95 7.22 -11.97 12.15
N PRO A 96 7.46 -13.00 11.31
CA PRO A 96 8.18 -12.85 10.05
C PRO A 96 7.61 -11.71 9.22
N ILE A 97 8.47 -10.91 8.59
CA ILE A 97 8.07 -9.69 7.88
C ILE A 97 6.97 -9.97 6.83
N ASP A 98 7.08 -11.11 6.15
CA ASP A 98 6.17 -11.49 5.08
C ASP A 98 4.79 -11.96 5.60
N GLU A 99 4.68 -12.29 6.89
CA GLU A 99 3.44 -12.72 7.53
C GLU A 99 2.72 -11.58 8.26
N ARG A 100 3.32 -10.37 8.34
CA ARG A 100 2.75 -9.28 9.14
C ARG A 100 1.45 -8.73 8.58
N MET A 101 1.29 -8.70 7.26
CA MET A 101 0.03 -8.27 6.63
C MET A 101 -1.10 -9.24 6.96
N ASP A 102 -0.86 -10.55 6.82
CA ASP A 102 -1.83 -11.59 7.21
C ASP A 102 -2.16 -11.54 8.72
N ALA A 103 -1.14 -11.24 9.54
CA ALA A 103 -1.31 -11.08 10.97
C ALA A 103 -2.26 -9.93 11.34
N LEU A 104 -2.34 -8.85 10.54
CA LEU A 104 -3.28 -7.76 10.79
C LEU A 104 -4.74 -8.26 10.74
N PHE A 105 -5.08 -9.03 9.71
CA PHE A 105 -6.45 -9.53 9.51
C PHE A 105 -6.83 -10.63 10.52
N THR A 106 -5.85 -11.39 11.02
CA THR A 106 -6.10 -12.49 11.95
C THR A 106 -6.07 -12.05 13.42
N LYS A 107 -5.25 -11.05 13.78
CA LYS A 107 -5.03 -10.65 15.18
C LYS A 107 -5.82 -9.41 15.60
N LEU A 108 -6.24 -8.56 14.67
CA LEU A 108 -6.93 -7.32 15.02
C LEU A 108 -8.45 -7.47 14.99
N PRO A 109 -9.16 -6.95 16.00
CA PRO A 109 -10.62 -6.91 15.96
C PRO A 109 -11.12 -5.88 14.93
N PRO A 110 -12.35 -6.02 14.40
CA PRO A 110 -12.97 -5.04 13.50
C PRO A 110 -12.92 -3.61 14.03
N SER A 111 -13.07 -3.43 15.33
CA SER A 111 -13.04 -2.11 15.97
C SER A 111 -11.72 -1.36 15.82
N ALA A 112 -10.59 -2.05 15.61
CA ALA A 112 -9.31 -1.40 15.35
C ALA A 112 -9.29 -0.74 13.96
N TRP A 113 -9.92 -1.38 12.98
CA TRP A 113 -10.06 -0.88 11.61
C TRP A 113 -11.02 0.30 11.54
N GLU A 114 -12.18 0.20 12.20
CA GLU A 114 -13.13 1.31 12.32
C GLU A 114 -12.51 2.55 13.00
N GLN A 115 -11.62 2.35 13.98
CA GLN A 115 -10.90 3.45 14.61
C GLN A 115 -9.86 4.08 13.68
N ALA A 116 -9.14 3.26 12.90
CA ALA A 116 -8.20 3.76 11.90
C ALA A 116 -8.91 4.60 10.83
N GLU A 117 -10.05 4.12 10.32
CA GLU A 117 -10.90 4.84 9.37
C GLU A 117 -11.37 6.20 9.91
N ARG A 118 -11.78 6.26 11.18
CA ARG A 118 -12.19 7.54 11.82
C ARG A 118 -11.06 8.54 11.98
N CYS A 119 -9.81 8.08 11.94
CA CYS A 119 -8.62 8.91 12.01
C CYS A 119 -8.01 9.20 10.63
N TYR A 120 -8.79 9.01 9.55
CA TYR A 120 -8.38 9.31 8.18
C TYR A 120 -7.74 10.69 8.06
N ASP A 121 -6.51 10.72 7.54
CA ASP A 121 -5.77 11.94 7.25
C ASP A 121 -5.32 11.98 5.78
N PRO A 122 -5.96 12.78 4.90
CA PRO A 122 -5.59 12.85 3.49
C PRO A 122 -4.15 13.33 3.25
N GLU A 123 -3.56 14.10 4.18
CA GLU A 123 -2.20 14.62 4.04
C GLU A 123 -1.15 13.50 4.10
N ALA A 124 -1.50 12.34 4.64
CA ALA A 124 -0.62 11.18 4.70
C ALA A 124 -0.22 10.65 3.31
N TRP A 125 -1.01 10.93 2.26
CA TRP A 125 -0.62 10.65 0.87
C TRP A 125 0.56 11.50 0.39
N TYR A 126 0.74 12.71 0.94
CA TYR A 126 1.70 13.71 0.46
C TYR A 126 2.85 13.98 1.43
N SER A 127 2.73 13.54 2.68
CA SER A 127 3.71 13.77 3.75
C SER A 127 5.11 13.18 3.50
N GLU A 128 5.22 12.16 2.65
CA GLU A 128 6.47 11.45 2.31
C GLU A 128 7.12 11.94 1.00
N THR A 129 6.38 12.70 0.19
CA THR A 129 6.91 13.46 -0.96
C THR A 129 7.46 14.76 -0.42
N GLY A 130 8.79 14.85 -0.31
CA GLY A 130 9.50 16.05 0.14
C GLY A 130 9.43 17.22 -0.85
N ASP A 131 8.26 17.53 -1.39
CA ASP A 131 7.99 18.76 -2.12
C ASP A 131 7.01 19.61 -1.31
N ILE A 132 7.62 20.45 -0.49
CA ILE A 132 7.11 21.75 -0.10
C ILE A 132 6.49 22.48 -1.31
N HIS A 133 5.17 22.41 -1.47
CA HIS A 133 4.43 23.48 -2.12
C HIS A 133 3.78 24.37 -1.05
N LEU A 134 4.62 25.25 -0.51
CA LEU A 134 4.17 26.55 -0.06
C LEU A 134 3.90 27.38 -1.33
N SER A 135 2.64 27.69 -1.58
CA SER A 135 2.20 28.88 -2.32
C SER A 135 0.80 29.26 -1.87
#